data_AF-S4P336-F1
#
_entry.id   AF-S4P336-F1
#
_cell.length_a   1.000
_cell.length_b   1.000
_cell.length_c   1.000
_cell.angle_alpha   90.00
_cell.angle_beta   90.00
_cell.angle_gamma   90.00
#
_symmetry.space_group_name_H-M   'P 1'
#
loop_
_entity.id
_entity.type
_entity.pdbx_description
1 polymer ?
#
loop_
_entity_poly.entity_id
_entity_poly.type
_entity_poly.pdbx_seq_one_letter_code
_entity_poly.pdbx_strand_id
1 'polypeptide(L)'
;MSPLDKATKYRIKRKIDRKEKKKKRKKQIAAFRRPSSTNVTPGPSGLASLGETDIDVTPPGYPALEDGYVYVGSLKVQILENLLRCPAEGCFKNFRNNTLLQMHIKHYHRELRKMLGATPKVLDLARKRTKPTGLERKKQPVSRVFKIKITRPPKRVEE
;
A
#
# COMPACT_ATOMS: atom_id res chain seq x y z
N MET A 1 15.42 48.60 -12.24
CA MET A 1 14.38 47.65 -11.76
C MET A 1 14.00 48.03 -10.34
N SER A 2 12.78 48.54 -10.17
CA SER A 2 12.28 48.93 -8.85
C SER A 2 12.09 47.70 -7.94
N PRO A 3 12.16 47.86 -6.61
CA PRO A 3 11.86 46.77 -5.67
C PRO A 3 10.48 46.12 -5.88
N LEU A 4 9.49 46.87 -6.36
CA LEU A 4 8.15 46.40 -6.71
C LEU A 4 8.15 45.45 -7.92
N ASP A 5 8.99 45.72 -8.92
CA ASP A 5 9.11 44.85 -10.11
C ASP A 5 9.67 43.48 -9.76
N LYS A 6 10.60 43.42 -8.80
CA LYS A 6 11.21 42.16 -8.32
C LYS A 6 10.19 41.29 -7.59
N ALA A 7 9.32 41.90 -6.77
CA ALA A 7 8.26 41.19 -6.05
C ALA A 7 7.22 40.59 -7.01
N THR A 8 6.83 41.35 -8.04
CA THR A 8 5.88 40.91 -9.07
C THR A 8 6.45 39.75 -9.88
N LYS A 9 7.71 39.83 -10.32
CA LYS A 9 8.40 38.75 -11.03
C LYS A 9 8.50 37.46 -10.20
N TYR A 10 8.82 37.58 -8.90
CA TYR A 10 8.89 36.42 -8.01
C TYR A 10 7.52 35.74 -7.81
N ARG A 11 6.46 36.55 -7.68
CA ARG A 11 5.08 36.06 -7.56
C ARG A 11 4.61 35.34 -8.82
N ILE A 12 4.96 35.84 -10.01
CA ILE A 12 4.66 35.19 -11.29
C ILE A 12 5.41 33.87 -11.42
N LYS A 13 6.72 33.84 -11.13
CA LYS A 13 7.53 32.62 -11.17
C LYS A 13 6.98 31.53 -10.26
N ARG A 14 6.58 31.88 -9.02
CA ARG A 14 5.98 30.94 -8.07
C ARG A 14 4.63 30.37 -8.55
N LYS A 15 3.83 31.15 -9.29
CA LYS A 15 2.58 30.67 -9.91
C LYS A 15 2.85 29.67 -11.04
N ILE A 16 3.88 29.93 -11.86
CA ILE A 16 4.29 29.04 -12.96
C ILE A 16 4.81 27.71 -12.41
N ASP A 17 5.71 27.73 -11.43
CA ASP A 17 6.23 26.51 -10.78
C ASP A 17 5.12 25.65 -10.16
N ARG A 18 4.11 26.28 -9.55
CA ARG A 18 2.94 25.57 -9.01
C ARG A 18 2.10 24.92 -10.11
N LYS A 19 1.91 25.57 -11.27
CA LYS A 19 1.18 25.01 -12.41
C LYS A 19 1.94 23.84 -13.04
N GLU A 20 3.25 23.99 -13.24
CA GLU A 20 4.18 22.95 -13.70
C GLU A 20 4.12 21.70 -12.81
N LYS A 21 4.23 21.88 -11.48
CA LYS A 21 4.19 20.77 -10.51
C LYS A 21 2.84 20.03 -10.52
N LYS A 22 1.72 20.77 -10.66
CA LYS A 22 0.38 20.16 -10.80
C LYS A 22 0.27 19.35 -12.10
N LYS A 23 0.80 19.86 -13.22
CA LYS A 23 0.80 19.15 -14.52
C LYS A 23 1.61 17.85 -14.46
N LYS A 24 2.81 17.88 -13.86
CA LYS A 24 3.66 16.70 -13.65
C LYS A 24 2.96 15.63 -12.79
N ARG A 25 2.29 16.05 -11.71
CA ARG A 25 1.53 15.12 -10.84
C ARG A 25 0.32 14.50 -11.55
N LYS A 26 -0.41 15.25 -12.38
CA LYS A 26 -1.53 14.73 -13.18
C LYS A 26 -1.05 13.70 -14.23
N LYS A 27 0.08 13.97 -14.90
CA LYS A 27 0.69 13.03 -15.86
C LYS A 27 1.15 11.73 -15.18
N GLN A 28 1.71 11.82 -13.98
CA GLN A 28 2.13 10.64 -13.20
C GLN A 28 0.93 9.77 -12.78
N ILE A 29 -0.18 10.37 -12.35
CA ILE A 29 -1.41 9.64 -11.99
C ILE A 29 -2.03 8.96 -13.23
N ALA A 30 -2.06 9.65 -14.36
CA ALA A 30 -2.55 9.08 -15.61
C ALA A 30 -1.70 7.90 -16.10
N ALA A 31 -0.37 7.99 -15.98
CA ALA A 31 0.55 6.90 -16.34
C ALA A 31 0.39 5.65 -15.45
N PHE A 32 -0.13 5.80 -14.23
CA PHE A 32 -0.35 4.68 -13.30
C PHE A 32 -1.75 4.05 -13.43
N ARG A 33 -2.68 4.70 -14.15
CA ARG A 33 -3.97 4.10 -14.52
C ARG A 33 -3.78 3.20 -15.74
N ARG A 34 -3.50 1.92 -15.50
CA ARG A 34 -3.61 0.88 -16.55
C ARG A 34 -5.07 0.78 -17.02
N PRO A 35 -5.35 0.62 -18.33
CA PRO A 35 -6.66 0.22 -18.79
C PRO A 35 -6.91 -1.23 -18.36
N SER A 36 -7.96 -1.47 -17.57
CA SER A 36 -8.50 -2.80 -17.32
C SER A 36 -9.11 -3.32 -18.63
N SER A 37 -8.46 -4.28 -19.27
CA SER A 37 -9.09 -5.06 -20.33
C SER A 37 -10.15 -5.96 -19.69
N THR A 38 -11.41 -5.61 -19.90
CA THR A 38 -12.59 -6.39 -19.52
C THR A 38 -13.07 -7.15 -20.75
N ASN A 39 -12.87 -8.46 -20.79
CA ASN A 39 -13.67 -9.34 -21.63
C ASN A 39 -14.38 -10.33 -20.70
N VAL A 40 -15.62 -10.02 -20.33
CA VAL A 40 -16.55 -10.95 -19.70
C VAL A 40 -17.79 -10.97 -20.58
N THR A 41 -18.04 -12.11 -21.19
CA THR A 41 -19.13 -12.38 -22.15
C THR A 41 -20.45 -12.64 -21.40
N PRO A 42 -21.61 -12.13 -21.86
CA PRO A 42 -22.90 -12.37 -21.21
C PRO A 42 -23.78 -13.44 -21.90
N GLY A 43 -24.42 -14.28 -21.07
CA GLY A 43 -25.74 -14.93 -21.31
C GLY A 43 -25.80 -16.13 -22.27
N PRO A 44 -26.87 -16.97 -22.21
CA PRO A 44 -28.22 -16.62 -21.76
C PRO A 44 -28.90 -17.58 -20.75
N SER A 45 -29.83 -16.99 -19.99
CA SER A 45 -31.01 -17.59 -19.33
C SER A 45 -31.85 -18.42 -20.33
N GLY A 46 -32.64 -19.44 -20.00
CA GLY A 46 -33.09 -20.07 -18.76
C GLY A 46 -34.19 -21.07 -19.13
N LEU A 47 -34.59 -21.96 -18.23
CA LEU A 47 -35.93 -22.59 -18.22
C LEU A 47 -36.16 -23.29 -16.89
N ALA A 48 -37.34 -23.00 -16.33
CA ALA A 48 -37.82 -23.46 -15.04
C ALA A 48 -38.15 -24.96 -15.05
N SER A 49 -38.05 -25.62 -13.89
CA SER A 49 -38.97 -26.70 -13.54
C SER A 49 -39.13 -26.80 -12.03
N LEU A 50 -40.39 -26.76 -11.60
CA LEU A 50 -40.87 -27.03 -10.25
C LEU A 50 -40.52 -28.47 -9.85
N GLY A 51 -40.27 -28.67 -8.56
CA GLY A 51 -40.06 -29.98 -7.98
C GLY A 51 -39.79 -29.88 -6.48
N GLU A 52 -40.86 -29.63 -5.71
CA GLU A 52 -40.94 -30.11 -4.33
C GLU A 52 -40.66 -31.62 -4.34
N THR A 53 -39.62 -32.06 -3.63
CA THR A 53 -39.66 -33.31 -2.88
C THR A 53 -38.69 -33.19 -1.71
N ASP A 54 -39.29 -33.25 -0.53
CA ASP A 54 -38.71 -33.45 0.77
C ASP A 54 -37.97 -34.80 0.78
N ILE A 55 -36.63 -34.80 0.85
CA ILE A 55 -35.87 -35.96 1.31
C ILE A 55 -34.59 -35.48 2.02
N ASP A 56 -34.67 -35.49 3.35
CA ASP A 56 -33.54 -35.55 4.27
C ASP A 56 -32.65 -36.77 3.94
N VAL A 57 -31.49 -36.53 3.33
CA VAL A 57 -30.34 -37.44 3.40
C VAL A 57 -29.09 -36.60 3.47
N THR A 58 -28.78 -36.12 4.67
CA THR A 58 -27.43 -35.61 4.99
C THR A 58 -26.48 -36.80 5.11
N PRO A 59 -25.43 -36.94 4.28
CA PRO A 59 -24.48 -38.04 4.41
C PRO A 59 -23.63 -37.84 5.67
N PRO A 60 -23.58 -38.81 6.60
CA PRO A 60 -22.70 -38.73 7.76
C PRO A 60 -21.29 -39.12 7.30
N GLY A 61 -20.43 -38.15 7.00
CA GLY A 61 -19.07 -38.48 6.58
C GLY A 61 -18.22 -37.38 5.96
N TYR A 62 -18.73 -36.17 5.78
CA TYR A 62 -17.85 -35.02 5.53
C TYR A 62 -17.41 -34.49 6.89
N PRO A 63 -16.09 -34.45 7.21
CA PRO A 63 -15.66 -33.66 8.35
C PRO A 63 -16.12 -32.24 8.05
N ALA A 64 -17.11 -31.76 8.81
CA ALA A 64 -17.50 -30.36 8.85
C ALA A 64 -16.19 -29.59 8.95
N LEU A 65 -15.86 -28.79 7.92
CA LEU A 65 -14.61 -28.04 7.86
C LEU A 65 -14.46 -27.29 9.18
N GLU A 66 -13.63 -27.87 10.05
CA GLU A 66 -13.51 -27.45 11.43
C GLU A 66 -13.07 -26.00 11.43
N ASP A 67 -13.86 -25.21 12.14
CA ASP A 67 -13.54 -23.88 12.61
C ASP A 67 -13.29 -22.83 11.51
N GLY A 68 -14.33 -22.04 11.23
CA GLY A 68 -14.29 -20.79 10.47
C GLY A 68 -13.43 -19.70 11.12
N TYR A 69 -12.16 -20.00 11.36
CA TYR A 69 -11.17 -19.12 11.97
C TYR A 69 -9.86 -19.19 11.18
N VAL A 70 -9.20 -18.04 11.03
CA VAL A 70 -7.89 -17.91 10.36
C VAL A 70 -6.92 -17.24 11.31
N TYR A 71 -5.68 -17.71 11.31
CA TYR A 71 -4.61 -17.07 12.07
C TYR A 71 -3.97 -15.93 11.28
N VAL A 72 -3.99 -14.73 11.86
CA VAL A 72 -3.28 -13.56 11.35
C VAL A 72 -2.16 -13.21 12.30
N GLY A 73 -0.94 -13.66 11.99
CA GLY A 73 0.16 -13.64 12.95
C GLY A 73 -0.13 -14.61 14.08
N SER A 74 -0.24 -14.11 15.31
CA SER A 74 -0.60 -14.92 16.49
C SER A 74 -2.05 -14.75 16.95
N LEU A 75 -2.89 -14.06 16.17
CA LEU A 75 -4.30 -13.83 16.52
C LEU A 75 -5.21 -14.80 15.77
N LYS A 76 -6.08 -15.52 16.50
CA LYS A 76 -7.18 -16.32 15.94
C LYS A 76 -8.32 -15.35 15.57
N VAL A 77 -8.64 -15.26 14.28
CA VAL A 77 -9.64 -14.34 13.72
C VAL A 77 -10.81 -15.15 13.18
N GLN A 78 -12.04 -14.79 13.53
CA GLN A 78 -13.23 -15.50 13.03
C GLN A 78 -13.60 -15.03 11.61
N ILE A 79 -14.01 -15.97 10.76
CA ILE A 79 -14.63 -15.73 9.47
C ILE A 79 -16.15 -15.77 9.66
N LEU A 80 -16.82 -14.65 9.40
CA LEU A 80 -18.27 -14.56 9.32
C LEU A 80 -18.64 -14.14 7.90
N GLU A 81 -19.48 -14.91 7.22
CA GLU A 81 -19.95 -14.61 5.85
C GLU A 81 -18.81 -14.29 4.87
N ASN A 82 -17.70 -15.03 5.00
CA ASN A 82 -16.49 -14.87 4.19
C ASN A 82 -15.74 -13.54 4.44
N LEU A 83 -16.07 -12.81 5.50
CA LEU A 83 -15.34 -11.64 6.00
C LEU A 83 -14.59 -11.96 7.30
N LEU A 84 -13.44 -11.32 7.47
CA LEU A 84 -12.60 -11.43 8.67
C LEU A 84 -13.09 -10.45 9.73
N ARG A 85 -13.58 -10.96 10.87
CA ARG A 85 -14.02 -10.15 12.00
C ARG A 85 -12.88 -9.80 12.93
N CYS A 86 -12.79 -8.55 13.39
CA CYS A 86 -11.79 -8.15 14.37
C CYS A 86 -11.89 -8.99 15.66
N PRO A 87 -10.79 -9.57 16.17
CA PRO A 87 -10.78 -10.39 17.39
C PRO A 87 -10.68 -9.57 18.67
N ALA A 88 -10.82 -8.24 18.62
CA ALA A 88 -10.69 -7.39 19.82
C ALA A 88 -11.99 -7.36 20.61
N GLU A 89 -11.88 -7.46 21.93
CA GLU A 89 -13.01 -7.28 22.86
C GLU A 89 -13.65 -5.90 22.63
N GLY A 90 -14.94 -5.89 22.28
CA GLY A 90 -15.68 -4.66 21.95
C GLY A 90 -15.47 -4.12 20.53
N CYS A 91 -14.81 -4.85 19.62
CA CYS A 91 -14.74 -4.48 18.21
C CYS A 91 -15.36 -5.55 17.31
N PHE A 92 -16.41 -5.17 16.58
CA PHE A 92 -17.16 -6.08 15.71
C PHE A 92 -17.07 -5.70 14.24
N LYS A 93 -15.97 -5.06 13.84
CA LYS A 93 -15.76 -4.66 12.45
C LYS A 93 -15.35 -5.86 11.60
N ASN A 94 -16.02 -6.01 10.46
CA ASN A 94 -15.75 -7.05 9.47
C ASN A 94 -14.94 -6.49 8.31
N PHE A 95 -13.96 -7.24 7.84
CA PHE A 95 -13.04 -6.85 6.77
C PHE A 95 -12.98 -7.90 5.69
N ARG A 96 -12.97 -7.46 4.43
CA ARG A 96 -12.88 -8.36 3.27
C ARG A 96 -11.48 -8.94 3.05
N ASN A 97 -10.45 -8.31 3.61
CA ASN A 97 -9.06 -8.66 3.32
C ASN A 97 -8.16 -8.50 4.56
N ASN A 98 -7.18 -9.38 4.68
CA ASN A 98 -6.27 -9.47 5.83
C ASN A 98 -5.50 -8.15 6.03
N THR A 99 -5.02 -7.52 4.97
CA THR A 99 -4.30 -6.23 5.03
C THR A 99 -5.10 -5.12 5.69
N LEU A 100 -6.41 -5.05 5.44
CA LEU A 100 -7.28 -4.02 6.04
C LEU A 100 -7.51 -4.30 7.52
N LEU A 101 -7.69 -5.58 7.87
CA LEU A 101 -7.79 -6.00 9.26
C LEU A 101 -6.50 -5.69 10.03
N GLN A 102 -5.32 -6.01 9.48
CA GLN A 102 -4.03 -5.70 10.09
C GLN A 102 -3.86 -4.20 10.33
N MET A 103 -4.22 -3.38 9.33
CA MET A 103 -4.19 -1.92 9.48
C MET A 103 -5.16 -1.46 10.58
N HIS A 104 -6.39 -1.99 10.60
CA HIS A 104 -7.36 -1.67 11.63
C HIS A 104 -6.85 -2.02 13.04
N ILE A 105 -6.37 -3.25 13.26
CA ILE A 105 -5.83 -3.66 14.56
C ILE A 105 -4.63 -2.79 14.92
N LYS A 106 -3.73 -2.53 13.96
CA LYS A 106 -2.56 -1.68 14.18
C LYS A 106 -2.94 -0.27 14.61
N HIS A 107 -3.98 0.35 14.08
CA HIS A 107 -4.33 1.75 14.39
C HIS A 107 -5.25 1.89 15.61
N TYR A 108 -6.25 1.03 15.75
CA TYR A 108 -7.32 1.16 16.76
C TYR A 108 -7.09 0.29 18.00
N HIS A 109 -6.37 -0.82 17.88
CA HIS A 109 -6.14 -1.77 18.98
C HIS A 109 -4.65 -1.85 19.31
N ARG A 110 -4.18 -0.91 20.13
CA ARG A 110 -2.75 -0.81 20.50
C ARG A 110 -2.25 -2.05 21.24
N GLU A 111 -3.12 -2.76 21.95
CA GLU A 111 -2.81 -3.96 22.73
C GLU A 111 -2.50 -5.16 21.84
N LEU A 112 -3.40 -5.44 20.90
CA LEU A 112 -3.27 -6.54 19.93
C LEU A 112 -2.13 -6.31 18.92
N ARG A 113 -1.67 -5.06 18.76
CA ARG A 113 -0.53 -4.73 17.89
C ARG A 113 0.73 -5.55 18.24
N LYS A 114 0.94 -5.90 19.51
CA LYS A 114 2.09 -6.72 19.94
C LYS A 114 1.99 -8.16 19.41
N MET A 115 0.78 -8.71 19.37
CA MET A 115 0.47 -10.09 18.93
C MET A 115 0.50 -10.26 17.40
N LEU A 116 0.36 -9.18 16.63
CA LEU A 116 0.53 -9.19 15.18
C LEU A 116 2.00 -9.28 14.71
N GLY A 117 2.94 -9.20 15.64
CA GLY A 117 4.37 -9.25 15.36
C GLY A 117 4.96 -7.91 14.95
N ALA A 118 6.29 -7.79 15.09
CA ALA A 118 7.02 -6.62 14.66
C ALA A 118 7.10 -6.62 13.12
N THR A 119 6.40 -5.69 12.47
CA THR A 119 6.58 -5.48 11.03
C THR A 119 8.05 -5.13 10.76
N PRO A 120 8.77 -5.87 9.90
CA PRO A 120 10.19 -5.62 9.66
C PRO A 120 10.39 -4.20 9.17
N LYS A 121 11.34 -3.48 9.77
CA LYS A 121 11.64 -2.10 9.40
C LYS A 121 12.08 -2.08 7.94
N VAL A 122 11.61 -1.09 7.17
CA VAL A 122 11.95 -0.96 5.74
C VAL A 122 13.47 -0.99 5.49
N LEU A 123 14.26 -0.46 6.44
CA LEU A 123 15.73 -0.50 6.40
C LEU A 123 16.30 -1.93 6.48
N ASP A 124 15.70 -2.80 7.29
CA ASP A 124 16.12 -4.20 7.43
C ASP A 124 15.75 -5.03 6.18
N LEU A 125 14.54 -4.81 5.65
CA LEU A 125 14.12 -5.35 4.35
C LEU A 125 15.09 -4.96 3.23
N ALA A 126 15.46 -3.68 3.17
CA ALA A 126 16.41 -3.18 2.19
C ALA A 126 17.78 -3.85 2.37
N ARG A 127 18.31 -3.90 3.61
CA ARG A 127 19.60 -4.54 3.93
C ARG A 127 19.64 -6.02 3.52
N LYS A 128 18.57 -6.78 3.80
CA LYS A 128 18.45 -8.19 3.41
C LYS A 128 18.45 -8.37 1.89
N ARG A 129 17.77 -7.48 1.16
CA ARG A 129 17.73 -7.46 -0.31
C ARG A 129 19.04 -7.00 -0.94
N THR A 130 19.75 -6.09 -0.27
CA THR A 130 21.02 -5.50 -0.74
C THR A 130 22.24 -6.18 -0.16
N LYS A 131 22.15 -7.45 0.30
CA LYS A 131 23.36 -8.23 0.61
C LYS A 131 24.28 -8.17 -0.62
N PRO A 132 25.44 -7.51 -0.55
CA PRO A 132 26.35 -7.51 -1.67
C PRO A 132 27.01 -8.88 -1.69
N THR A 133 26.56 -9.76 -2.59
CA THR A 133 27.37 -10.89 -3.02
C THR A 133 28.59 -10.32 -3.71
N GLY A 134 29.70 -10.17 -2.98
CA GLY A 134 31.03 -10.15 -3.60
C GLY A 134 32.02 -9.03 -3.28
N LEU A 135 31.86 -8.16 -2.27
CA LEU A 135 32.99 -7.31 -1.83
C LEU A 135 32.98 -7.08 -0.31
N GLU A 136 33.86 -7.82 0.37
CA GLU A 136 34.45 -7.45 1.66
C GLU A 136 34.91 -5.99 1.61
N ARG A 137 34.10 -5.08 2.15
CA ARG A 137 34.54 -3.70 2.39
C ARG A 137 35.39 -3.71 3.63
N LYS A 138 36.71 -3.87 3.45
CA LYS A 138 37.70 -3.45 4.45
C LYS A 138 37.27 -2.08 4.98
N LYS A 139 37.06 -1.96 6.29
CA LYS A 139 36.69 -0.70 6.95
C LYS A 139 37.79 0.32 6.63
N GLN A 140 37.61 1.11 5.59
CA GLN A 140 38.47 2.25 5.33
C GLN A 140 38.15 3.30 6.40
N PRO A 141 39.15 3.81 7.15
CA PRO A 141 38.92 4.86 8.14
C PRO A 141 38.35 6.10 7.44
N VAL A 142 37.26 6.62 8.01
CA VAL A 142 36.56 7.84 7.61
C VAL A 142 37.51 9.05 7.67
N SER A 143 38.16 9.39 6.57
CA SER A 143 38.92 10.65 6.51
C SER A 143 39.11 11.20 5.09
N ARG A 144 38.08 11.26 4.24
CA ARG A 144 38.08 12.23 3.12
C ARG A 144 36.68 12.80 2.89
N VAL A 145 36.37 13.87 3.62
CA VAL A 145 35.33 14.82 3.21
C VAL A 145 35.84 15.52 1.96
N PHE A 146 35.46 15.02 0.78
CA PHE A 146 35.72 15.72 -0.47
C PHE A 146 34.82 16.96 -0.50
N LYS A 147 35.38 18.12 -0.14
CA LYS A 147 34.72 19.42 -0.33
C LYS A 147 34.68 19.73 -1.83
N ILE A 148 33.64 19.25 -2.50
CA ILE A 148 33.35 19.64 -3.88
C ILE A 148 32.92 21.10 -3.85
N LYS A 149 33.81 22.02 -4.27
CA LYS A 149 33.48 23.42 -4.52
C LYS A 149 32.64 23.48 -5.79
N ILE A 150 31.31 23.47 -5.64
CA ILE A 150 30.39 23.76 -6.74
C ILE A 150 30.62 25.23 -7.13
N THR A 151 31.35 25.47 -8.21
CA THR A 151 31.52 26.81 -8.78
C THR A 151 30.16 27.33 -9.21
N ARG A 152 29.85 28.56 -8.77
CA ARG A 152 28.60 29.25 -9.11
C ARG A 152 28.61 29.50 -10.63
N PRO A 153 27.65 28.99 -11.42
CA PRO A 153 27.67 29.20 -12.86
C PRO A 153 27.54 30.70 -13.18
N PRO A 154 28.23 31.18 -14.23
CA PRO A 154 28.28 32.59 -14.57
C PRO A 154 26.87 33.09 -14.92
N LYS A 155 26.56 34.28 -14.40
CA LYS A 155 25.30 34.97 -14.66
C LYS A 155 25.32 35.40 -16.12
N ARG A 156 24.42 34.84 -16.93
CA ARG A 156 24.23 35.19 -18.34
C ARG A 156 24.08 36.73 -18.45
N VAL A 157 24.95 37.35 -19.22
CA VAL A 157 24.78 38.73 -19.66
C VAL A 157 23.76 38.65 -20.80
N GLU A 158 22.61 39.30 -20.64
CA GLU A 158 21.67 39.51 -21.73
C GLU A 158 22.10 40.78 -22.44
N GLU A 159 22.48 40.65 -23.71
CA GLU A 159 22.62 41.73 -24.70
C GLU A 159 21.31 41.80 -25.49
#